data_AF-A0A9E1EKW1-F1
#
_entry.id   AF-A0A9E1EKW1-F1
#
_cell.length_a   1.000
_cell.length_b   1.000
_cell.length_c   1.000
_cell.angle_alpha   90.00
_cell.angle_beta   90.00
_cell.angle_gamma   90.00
#
_symmetry.space_group_name_H-M   'P 1'
#
loop_
_entity.id
_entity.type
_entity.pdbx_description
1 polymer ?
#
loop_
_entity_poly.entity_id
_entity_poly.type
_entity_poly.pdbx_seq_one_letter_code
_entity_poly.pdbx_strand_id
1 'polypeptide(L)'
;MRKRSKFMVLLLSCLMVFSMLPTVVFAADEIATAKNGTTITKNTTQAELDAWAGEGAITTQLVDGVTIITLQKDFKLGKLGGNNAKASQPISFGIYPDSQNDKMIFDLNGHILASDTMVIVSRCDLTIKDSVGTGKVFMDTSDSKASAFEAIVNQRKLTIQSGTYEAKVHSTSSTTGVVGSAVADVETVIEGGSFIGSSSAVNVKSGTTTITGGNFNTASYGIVARGSAVVNFPANSQAEIISTQFPIVVGSNNGTIGEVHINGGHFDGTNASALVGRIGDIDSTQFVTIGGGRFTQDPTNYAGTIPVAQVGDPFIVGAESINEAVKVIDAGTIVNVTNGNVDLTNVPDNVIVENKGSGDVSVNGEPVAPSESHITHTHSWGEPVYTWSADHMTCTAQRICLKDTSHIETATATITVDETIAPTCTEKGVATYTATFSENWTSPQVITEPIMATGHKYGEPKWTWSEDGKNATATFICDNDNCHIQEIVANVTGQVKEEANCTENGTTTYIAKVSFNGQEYTAIKDIPDIAALGHRFVDGVCNVCSISDPNYKGSESTNSPQTSDNSNIMLWFALLFISAGGVGTALFFKRKKVEK
;
A
#
# COMPACT_ATOMS: atom_id res chain seq x y z
N MET A 1 -3.42 12.78 46.53
CA MET A 1 -2.01 13.08 46.86
C MET A 1 -1.29 13.55 45.58
N ARG A 2 -0.20 14.33 45.67
CA ARG A 2 0.50 14.87 44.49
C ARG A 2 1.39 13.81 43.80
N LYS A 3 1.37 13.79 42.47
CA LYS A 3 2.58 13.61 41.64
C LYS A 3 2.50 14.57 40.46
N ARG A 4 3.39 15.56 40.41
CA ARG A 4 3.61 16.44 39.25
C ARG A 4 4.64 15.77 38.33
N SER A 5 4.45 15.81 37.01
CA SER A 5 5.49 15.38 36.07
C SER A 5 5.49 16.20 34.77
N LYS A 6 6.50 17.06 34.62
CA LYS A 6 7.25 17.35 33.38
C LYS A 6 6.55 17.80 32.08
N PHE A 7 5.27 18.20 32.06
CA PHE A 7 4.66 18.85 30.88
C PHE A 7 4.41 20.38 31.03
N MET A 8 5.05 21.01 32.03
CA MET A 8 4.85 22.43 32.39
C MET A 8 6.19 23.17 32.46
N VAL A 9 6.92 23.18 31.34
CA VAL A 9 8.21 23.89 31.20
C VAL A 9 8.29 24.68 29.89
N LEU A 10 7.76 24.17 28.77
CA LEU A 10 7.86 24.83 27.46
C LEU A 10 6.72 25.82 27.15
N LEU A 11 5.54 25.66 27.78
CA LEU A 11 4.38 26.53 27.52
C LEU A 11 4.32 27.80 28.38
N LEU A 12 5.32 28.05 29.23
CA LEU A 12 5.33 29.17 30.18
C LEU A 12 6.22 30.36 29.75
N SER A 13 6.97 30.23 28.66
CA SER A 13 7.83 31.27 28.08
C SER A 13 7.08 32.24 27.16
N CYS A 14 6.01 31.80 26.48
CA CYS A 14 5.33 32.60 25.45
C CYS A 14 4.15 33.46 25.98
N LEU A 15 3.68 33.25 27.21
CA LEU A 15 2.54 34.00 27.79
C LEU A 15 2.90 35.14 28.76
N MET A 16 4.19 35.51 28.89
CA MET A 16 4.64 36.62 29.76
C MET A 16 5.20 37.85 29.01
N VAL A 17 4.80 38.05 27.74
CA VAL A 17 5.21 39.22 26.93
C VAL A 17 4.07 40.24 26.73
N PHE A 18 2.90 40.04 27.35
CA PHE A 18 1.68 40.84 27.10
C PHE A 18 1.21 41.74 28.27
N SER A 19 2.07 42.01 29.27
CA SER A 19 1.69 42.86 30.44
C SER A 19 2.71 43.90 30.88
N MET A 20 3.85 44.04 30.19
CA MET A 20 4.77 45.16 30.38
C MET A 20 5.15 45.74 29.01
N LEU A 21 4.53 46.87 28.65
CA LEU A 21 5.08 47.78 27.66
C LEU A 21 6.31 48.46 28.28
N PRO A 22 7.54 48.21 27.81
CA PRO A 22 8.67 49.01 28.25
C PRO A 22 8.49 50.43 27.71
N THR A 23 8.27 51.38 28.61
CA THR A 23 8.68 52.76 28.31
C THR A 23 10.19 52.72 28.10
N VAL A 24 10.67 53.29 27.00
CA VAL A 24 12.11 53.31 26.70
C VAL A 24 12.76 54.37 27.60
N VAL A 25 13.04 53.96 28.84
CA VAL A 25 13.78 54.74 29.83
C VAL A 25 15.25 54.58 29.52
N PHE A 26 15.76 55.46 28.66
CA PHE A 26 17.19 55.57 28.39
C PHE A 26 17.96 55.85 29.70
N ALA A 27 19.11 55.23 29.86
CA ALA A 27 20.08 55.64 30.89
C ALA A 27 20.61 57.04 30.55
N ALA A 28 21.13 57.76 31.57
CA ALA A 28 21.56 59.15 31.41
C ALA A 28 22.93 59.32 30.74
N ASP A 29 23.61 58.23 30.38
CA ASP A 29 24.91 58.24 29.71
C ASP A 29 24.74 58.47 28.20
N GLU A 30 24.87 59.74 27.79
CA GLU A 30 25.04 60.25 26.42
C GLU A 30 24.33 59.50 25.27
N ILE A 31 22.99 59.60 25.20
CA ILE A 31 22.29 59.45 23.93
C ILE A 31 22.79 60.55 22.97
N ALA A 32 23.31 60.17 21.82
CA ALA A 32 23.66 61.10 20.75
C ALA A 32 22.38 61.58 20.05
N THR A 33 22.31 62.86 19.64
CA THR A 33 21.06 63.42 19.06
C THR A 33 21.29 64.35 17.89
N ALA A 34 20.51 64.19 16.82
CA ALA A 34 20.42 65.13 15.71
C ALA A 34 18.98 65.62 15.50
N LYS A 35 18.82 66.85 14.99
CA LYS A 35 17.48 67.41 14.71
C LYS A 35 16.75 66.60 13.62
N ASN A 36 17.50 66.19 12.59
CA ASN A 36 17.04 65.49 11.39
C ASN A 36 18.10 64.45 11.00
N GLY A 37 17.71 63.44 10.22
CA GLY A 37 18.66 62.57 9.53
C GLY A 37 19.47 63.31 8.46
N THR A 38 20.59 62.71 8.05
CA THR A 38 21.46 63.21 6.96
C THR A 38 21.48 62.24 5.77
N THR A 39 22.09 62.66 4.67
CA THR A 39 22.42 61.76 3.56
C THR A 39 23.85 61.24 3.72
N ILE A 40 24.00 59.92 3.83
CA ILE A 40 25.29 59.23 3.89
C ILE A 40 25.58 58.65 2.51
N THR A 41 26.79 58.86 2.01
CA THR A 41 27.29 58.35 0.73
C THR A 41 28.63 57.63 0.95
N LYS A 42 29.13 56.90 -0.07
CA LYS A 42 30.50 56.32 -0.01
C LYS A 42 31.62 57.36 0.15
N ASN A 43 31.32 58.64 -0.10
CA ASN A 43 32.25 59.76 0.04
C ASN A 43 32.11 60.48 1.39
N THR A 44 31.10 60.15 2.20
CA THR A 44 30.84 60.81 3.48
C THR A 44 31.92 60.45 4.49
N THR A 45 32.62 61.47 4.96
CA THR A 45 33.79 61.37 5.84
C THR A 45 33.40 61.22 7.31
N GLN A 46 34.33 60.71 8.12
CA GLN A 46 34.16 60.60 9.57
C GLN A 46 33.83 61.97 10.20
N ALA A 47 34.52 63.03 9.79
CA ALA A 47 34.30 64.39 10.29
C ALA A 47 32.89 64.94 9.98
N GLU A 48 32.27 64.55 8.86
CA GLU A 48 30.88 64.91 8.55
C GLU A 48 29.87 64.15 9.41
N LEU A 49 30.17 62.90 9.80
CA LEU A 49 29.36 62.12 10.73
C LEU A 49 29.48 62.67 12.15
N ASP A 50 30.71 62.93 12.63
CA ASP A 50 30.95 63.53 13.96
C ASP A 50 30.28 64.91 14.10
N ALA A 51 30.30 65.72 13.04
CA ALA A 51 29.65 67.03 13.02
C ALA A 51 28.10 66.97 12.98
N TRP A 52 27.52 65.85 12.54
CA TRP A 52 26.06 65.66 12.46
C TRP A 52 25.49 64.92 13.68
N ALA A 53 26.14 63.84 14.12
CA ALA A 53 25.67 62.96 15.18
C ALA A 53 26.30 63.24 16.56
N GLY A 54 27.47 63.89 16.58
CA GLY A 54 28.34 64.01 17.76
C GLY A 54 29.57 63.12 17.64
N GLU A 55 30.69 63.60 18.20
CA GLU A 55 32.00 62.95 18.08
C GLU A 55 31.98 61.50 18.57
N GLY A 56 32.39 60.58 17.69
CA GLY A 56 32.47 59.15 17.96
C GLY A 56 31.12 58.45 18.14
N ALA A 57 29.97 59.09 17.87
CA ALA A 57 28.66 58.44 17.97
C ALA A 57 28.38 57.46 16.82
N ILE A 58 28.94 57.73 15.63
CA ILE A 58 28.80 56.91 14.42
C ILE A 58 30.15 56.89 13.70
N THR A 59 30.63 55.70 13.34
CA THR A 59 31.90 55.52 12.62
C THR A 59 31.70 55.05 11.18
N THR A 60 32.52 55.54 10.25
CA THR A 60 32.57 55.08 8.85
C THR A 60 33.91 54.42 8.51
N GLN A 61 33.87 53.33 7.73
CA GLN A 61 35.06 52.67 7.17
C GLN A 61 34.74 52.12 5.78
N LEU A 62 35.75 52.11 4.87
CA LEU A 62 35.64 51.52 3.55
C LEU A 62 36.43 50.20 3.52
N VAL A 63 35.74 49.08 3.31
CA VAL A 63 36.33 47.73 3.27
C VAL A 63 35.92 47.06 1.96
N ASP A 64 36.88 46.67 1.13
CA ASP A 64 36.68 45.98 -0.16
C ASP A 64 35.62 46.63 -1.09
N GLY A 65 35.53 47.96 -1.06
CA GLY A 65 34.58 48.75 -1.84
C GLY A 65 33.19 48.91 -1.23
N VAL A 66 32.95 48.37 -0.03
CA VAL A 66 31.72 48.51 0.75
C VAL A 66 31.93 49.54 1.86
N THR A 67 31.02 50.52 1.96
CA THR A 67 31.06 51.53 3.02
C THR A 67 30.30 51.02 4.24
N ILE A 68 31.00 50.76 5.35
CA ILE A 68 30.40 50.27 6.59
C ILE A 68 30.23 51.45 7.54
N ILE A 69 28.98 51.69 7.92
CA ILE A 69 28.54 52.70 8.90
C ILE A 69 28.12 51.95 10.16
N THR A 70 28.64 52.34 11.32
CA THR A 70 28.45 51.60 12.58
C THR A 70 28.08 52.56 13.71
N LEU A 71 27.01 52.26 14.45
CA LEU A 71 26.66 53.00 15.67
C LEU A 71 27.62 52.66 16.82
N GLN A 72 27.94 53.65 17.65
CA GLN A 72 28.77 53.49 18.86
C GLN A 72 28.10 54.08 20.12
N LYS A 73 26.93 54.71 19.94
CA LYS A 73 26.05 55.23 20.99
C LYS A 73 24.60 55.04 20.53
N ASP A 74 23.66 55.01 21.48
CA ASP A 74 22.25 55.17 21.15
C ASP A 74 22.05 56.55 20.50
N PHE A 75 21.29 56.59 19.40
CA PHE A 75 21.16 57.78 18.57
C PHE A 75 19.69 58.13 18.33
N LYS A 76 19.32 59.41 18.52
CA LYS A 76 17.95 59.88 18.31
C LYS A 76 17.86 61.03 17.29
N LEU A 77 16.92 60.86 16.35
CA LEU A 77 16.39 61.94 15.52
C LEU A 77 15.24 62.66 16.27
N GLY A 78 15.22 63.99 16.21
CA GLY A 78 14.26 64.84 16.92
C GLY A 78 14.79 65.28 18.29
N LYS A 79 14.57 66.55 18.67
CA LYS A 79 15.38 67.23 19.69
C LYS A 79 14.80 67.22 21.12
N LEU A 80 15.69 67.12 22.10
CA LEU A 80 15.46 67.60 23.48
C LEU A 80 15.18 69.12 23.53
N GLY A 81 14.11 69.49 24.22
CA GLY A 81 13.85 70.85 24.74
C GLY A 81 13.15 71.83 23.78
N GLY A 82 11.86 72.09 24.05
CA GLY A 82 11.05 73.10 23.35
C GLY A 82 9.93 72.51 22.49
N ASN A 83 8.90 73.32 22.20
CA ASN A 83 7.64 72.88 21.58
C ASN A 83 7.82 72.10 20.27
N ASN A 84 7.50 70.79 20.31
CA ASN A 84 7.07 69.94 19.21
C ASN A 84 7.95 69.92 17.93
N ALA A 85 9.26 70.11 18.07
CA ALA A 85 10.21 70.03 16.96
C ALA A 85 10.59 68.57 16.59
N LYS A 86 9.61 67.83 16.04
CA LYS A 86 9.82 66.50 15.43
C LYS A 86 10.90 66.54 14.33
N ALA A 87 11.55 65.41 14.10
CA ALA A 87 12.34 65.20 12.91
C ALA A 87 11.45 65.20 11.65
N SER A 88 11.97 65.77 10.56
CA SER A 88 11.27 65.87 9.27
C SER A 88 11.99 65.17 8.12
N GLN A 89 13.17 64.60 8.39
CA GLN A 89 14.02 63.94 7.39
C GLN A 89 14.62 62.65 7.97
N PRO A 90 14.58 61.52 7.23
CA PRO A 90 15.20 60.25 7.61
C PRO A 90 16.72 60.30 7.38
N ILE A 91 17.43 59.25 7.82
CA ILE A 91 18.79 58.96 7.32
C ILE A 91 18.65 58.35 5.92
N SER A 92 19.28 58.96 4.92
CA SER A 92 19.30 58.46 3.54
C SER A 92 20.64 57.80 3.24
N PHE A 93 20.65 56.52 2.92
CA PHE A 93 21.83 55.83 2.42
C PHE A 93 21.84 55.92 0.89
N GLY A 94 22.78 56.71 0.36
CA GLY A 94 22.89 57.07 -1.04
C GLY A 94 22.01 58.24 -1.48
N ILE A 95 22.34 58.77 -2.66
CA ILE A 95 21.55 59.75 -3.44
C ILE A 95 20.93 59.02 -4.63
N TYR A 96 19.67 59.31 -4.96
CA TYR A 96 19.08 58.82 -6.21
C TYR A 96 19.25 59.88 -7.32
N PRO A 97 19.73 59.53 -8.52
CA PRO A 97 20.11 58.19 -8.98
C PRO A 97 21.58 57.80 -8.73
N ASP A 98 22.42 58.74 -8.28
CA ASP A 98 23.89 58.64 -8.38
C ASP A 98 24.53 57.49 -7.59
N SER A 99 23.92 57.07 -6.48
CA SER A 99 24.38 55.98 -5.60
C SER A 99 23.76 54.62 -5.90
N GLN A 100 23.06 54.42 -7.03
CA GLN A 100 22.40 53.13 -7.36
C GLN A 100 23.34 51.92 -7.43
N ASN A 101 24.67 52.13 -7.49
CA ASN A 101 25.70 51.09 -7.50
C ASN A 101 26.63 51.14 -6.26
N ASP A 102 26.37 52.04 -5.30
CA ASP A 102 27.12 52.13 -4.06
C ASP A 102 26.69 51.00 -3.12
N LYS A 103 27.64 50.33 -2.47
CA LYS A 103 27.36 49.26 -1.51
C LYS A 103 27.62 49.75 -0.09
N MET A 104 26.63 49.60 0.79
CA MET A 104 26.72 50.06 2.17
C MET A 104 26.23 48.99 3.15
N ILE A 105 26.89 48.93 4.30
CA ILE A 105 26.43 48.17 5.47
C ILE A 105 26.15 49.18 6.57
N PHE A 106 24.94 49.15 7.14
CA PHE A 106 24.61 49.86 8.37
C PHE A 106 24.52 48.84 9.51
N ASP A 107 25.42 48.97 10.48
CA ASP A 107 25.52 48.09 11.65
C ASP A 107 25.01 48.83 12.89
N LEU A 108 23.91 48.32 13.45
CA LEU A 108 23.32 48.83 14.69
C LEU A 108 24.23 48.56 15.89
N ASN A 109 25.11 47.56 15.83
CA ASN A 109 26.16 47.31 16.83
C ASN A 109 25.66 47.34 18.29
N GLY A 110 24.49 46.78 18.54
CA GLY A 110 23.87 46.73 19.87
C GLY A 110 23.08 47.98 20.31
N HIS A 111 23.12 49.07 19.53
CA HIS A 111 22.56 50.38 19.89
C HIS A 111 21.15 50.66 19.35
N ILE A 112 20.45 51.59 20.02
CA ILE A 112 19.11 52.04 19.65
C ILE A 112 19.18 53.27 18.73
N LEU A 113 18.64 53.16 17.53
CA LEU A 113 18.34 54.26 16.60
C LEU A 113 16.86 54.64 16.71
N ALA A 114 16.56 55.78 17.34
CA ALA A 114 15.19 56.27 17.58
C ALA A 114 14.80 57.46 16.69
N SER A 115 13.53 57.55 16.29
CA SER A 115 12.97 58.69 15.52
C SER A 115 11.47 58.88 15.78
N ASP A 116 10.98 60.10 15.56
CA ASP A 116 9.55 60.45 15.58
C ASP A 116 8.93 60.70 14.19
N THR A 117 9.65 60.21 13.16
CA THR A 117 9.28 60.08 11.74
C THR A 117 10.02 58.86 11.13
N MET A 118 9.80 58.57 9.84
CA MET A 118 10.56 57.57 9.06
C MET A 118 12.07 57.62 9.37
N VAL A 119 12.68 56.47 9.66
CA VAL A 119 14.05 56.41 10.21
C VAL A 119 15.11 56.30 9.12
N ILE A 120 14.93 55.37 8.18
CA ILE A 120 15.93 54.99 7.18
C ILE A 120 15.30 54.95 5.78
N VAL A 121 16.02 55.47 4.79
CA VAL A 121 15.72 55.25 3.36
C VAL A 121 16.93 54.66 2.65
N SER A 122 16.76 53.53 1.97
CA SER A 122 17.79 52.98 1.07
C SER A 122 17.63 53.55 -0.34
N ARG A 123 18.71 54.12 -0.89
CA ARG A 123 18.85 54.58 -2.29
C ARG A 123 20.07 53.99 -3.00
N CYS A 124 20.72 53.03 -2.35
CA CYS A 124 21.90 52.29 -2.79
C CYS A 124 21.68 50.79 -2.56
N ASP A 125 22.72 49.97 -2.67
CA ASP A 125 22.70 48.58 -2.17
C ASP A 125 22.98 48.60 -0.67
N LEU A 126 21.93 48.76 0.16
CA LEU A 126 22.04 48.81 1.62
C LEU A 126 21.82 47.43 2.26
N THR A 127 22.75 47.01 3.10
CA THR A 127 22.54 45.93 4.08
C THR A 127 22.41 46.53 5.47
N ILE A 128 21.40 46.14 6.25
CA ILE A 128 21.27 46.48 7.67
C ILE A 128 21.49 45.22 8.49
N LYS A 129 22.34 45.33 9.51
CA LYS A 129 22.60 44.27 10.49
C LYS A 129 22.77 44.83 11.89
N ASP A 130 22.90 43.93 12.84
CA ASP A 130 23.34 44.17 14.20
C ASP A 130 24.35 43.08 14.59
N SER A 131 25.61 43.48 14.82
CA SER A 131 26.69 42.55 15.22
C SER A 131 26.68 42.14 16.69
N VAL A 132 25.87 42.78 17.55
CA VAL A 132 25.87 42.53 19.01
C VAL A 132 24.58 41.83 19.47
N GLY A 133 23.45 42.06 18.79
CA GLY A 133 22.17 41.38 19.02
C GLY A 133 21.16 42.15 19.88
N THR A 134 21.52 43.33 20.40
CA THR A 134 20.64 44.23 21.17
C THR A 134 20.20 45.48 20.40
N GLY A 135 20.71 45.66 19.18
CA GLY A 135 20.51 46.84 18.36
C GLY A 135 19.10 46.97 17.81
N LYS A 136 18.59 48.20 17.76
CA LYS A 136 17.18 48.47 17.51
C LYS A 136 16.91 49.72 16.70
N VAL A 137 16.16 49.60 15.62
CA VAL A 137 15.45 50.74 15.00
C VAL A 137 14.11 50.92 15.70
N PHE A 138 13.81 52.12 16.16
CA PHE A 138 12.54 52.47 16.81
C PHE A 138 11.94 53.74 16.20
N MET A 139 10.69 53.64 15.77
CA MET A 139 9.91 54.76 15.24
C MET A 139 8.63 54.96 16.05
N ASP A 140 8.37 56.19 16.51
CA ASP A 140 7.12 56.54 17.17
C ASP A 140 6.44 57.76 16.50
N THR A 141 5.39 57.46 15.73
CA THR A 141 4.53 58.44 15.07
C THR A 141 3.09 58.33 15.59
N SER A 142 2.91 57.78 16.80
CA SER A 142 1.58 57.49 17.36
C SER A 142 0.71 58.73 17.57
N ASP A 143 1.33 59.90 17.70
CA ASP A 143 0.71 61.22 17.87
C ASP A 143 0.33 61.93 16.55
N SER A 144 0.82 61.45 15.39
CA SER A 144 0.72 62.17 14.12
C SER A 144 0.42 61.23 12.94
N LYS A 145 -0.82 61.24 12.45
CA LYS A 145 -1.19 60.53 11.21
C LYS A 145 -0.38 61.02 10.00
N ALA A 146 -0.06 62.30 9.93
CA ALA A 146 0.72 62.89 8.84
C ALA A 146 2.20 62.42 8.83
N SER A 147 2.66 61.82 9.93
CA SER A 147 4.01 61.26 10.07
C SER A 147 4.06 59.74 9.91
N ALA A 148 2.91 59.06 9.73
CA ALA A 148 2.78 57.59 9.78
C ALA A 148 3.28 56.87 8.51
N PHE A 149 4.56 57.07 8.19
CA PHE A 149 5.33 56.35 7.17
C PHE A 149 5.87 55.02 7.70
N GLU A 150 6.36 54.15 6.83
CA GLU A 150 7.13 52.98 7.25
C GLU A 150 8.48 53.40 7.89
N ALA A 151 8.96 52.64 8.89
CA ALA A 151 10.19 52.99 9.62
C ALA A 151 11.45 52.87 8.74
N ILE A 152 11.46 51.88 7.83
CA ILE A 152 12.48 51.69 6.80
C ILE A 152 11.78 51.65 5.43
N VAL A 153 12.18 52.54 4.52
CA VAL A 153 11.68 52.56 3.13
C VAL A 153 12.80 52.21 2.15
N ASN A 154 12.58 51.16 1.36
CA ASN A 154 13.46 50.81 0.25
C ASN A 154 13.09 51.59 -1.03
N GLN A 155 14.10 52.17 -1.69
CA GLN A 155 14.00 52.82 -3.00
C GLN A 155 15.09 52.36 -3.98
N ARG A 156 15.85 51.30 -3.65
CA ARG A 156 16.86 50.68 -4.53
C ARG A 156 17.06 49.19 -4.23
N LYS A 157 17.86 48.86 -3.22
CA LYS A 157 18.02 47.51 -2.70
C LYS A 157 18.22 47.56 -1.18
N LEU A 158 17.62 46.60 -0.49
CA LEU A 158 17.68 46.49 0.96
C LEU A 158 17.85 45.03 1.36
N THR A 159 18.85 44.72 2.17
CA THR A 159 18.97 43.42 2.86
C THR A 159 18.92 43.67 4.37
N ILE A 160 18.14 42.90 5.11
CA ILE A 160 18.07 42.96 6.57
C ILE A 160 18.49 41.60 7.15
N GLN A 161 19.56 41.59 7.93
CA GLN A 161 20.18 40.36 8.44
C GLN A 161 19.82 40.09 9.91
N SER A 162 19.91 41.11 10.76
CA SER A 162 19.71 41.01 12.20
C SER A 162 19.40 42.38 12.82
N GLY A 163 18.86 42.37 14.04
CA GLY A 163 18.44 43.56 14.78
C GLY A 163 16.94 43.56 15.09
N THR A 164 16.50 44.49 15.94
CA THR A 164 15.09 44.73 16.27
C THR A 164 14.56 45.94 15.51
N TYR A 165 13.33 45.89 15.04
CA TYR A 165 12.70 46.94 14.23
C TYR A 165 11.27 47.18 14.72
N GLU A 166 11.04 48.26 15.48
CA GLU A 166 9.74 48.56 16.10
C GLU A 166 9.12 49.84 15.52
N ALA A 167 7.85 49.77 15.11
CA ALA A 167 7.07 50.89 14.60
C ALA A 167 5.75 51.07 15.36
N LYS A 168 5.66 52.17 16.11
CA LYS A 168 4.42 52.66 16.73
C LYS A 168 3.81 53.73 15.82
N VAL A 169 2.79 53.34 15.06
CA VAL A 169 2.10 54.19 14.08
C VAL A 169 0.80 54.75 14.65
N HIS A 170 0.36 55.89 14.12
CA HIS A 170 -0.90 56.52 14.52
C HIS A 170 -2.09 55.56 14.32
N SER A 171 -2.97 55.44 15.31
CA SER A 171 -4.05 54.42 15.37
C SER A 171 -5.03 54.42 14.20
N THR A 172 -5.15 55.53 13.47
CA THR A 172 -5.98 55.63 12.25
C THR A 172 -5.22 55.42 10.94
N SER A 173 -3.98 54.92 10.98
CA SER A 173 -3.32 54.27 9.83
C SER A 173 -3.42 52.76 9.98
N SER A 174 -4.19 52.13 9.10
CA SER A 174 -4.50 50.70 9.20
C SER A 174 -3.37 49.79 8.73
N THR A 175 -2.50 50.24 7.82
CA THR A 175 -1.55 49.38 7.08
C THR A 175 -0.11 49.87 7.06
N THR A 176 0.29 50.85 7.89
CA THR A 176 1.69 51.30 7.91
C THR A 176 2.58 50.23 8.55
N GLY A 177 3.60 49.80 7.82
CA GLY A 177 4.53 48.75 8.24
C GLY A 177 5.76 49.25 9.00
N VAL A 178 6.59 48.31 9.45
CA VAL A 178 7.97 48.56 9.87
C VAL A 178 8.87 48.76 8.64
N VAL A 179 8.75 47.88 7.64
CA VAL A 179 9.49 47.91 6.38
C VAL A 179 8.54 48.08 5.19
N GLY A 180 8.91 48.87 4.19
CA GLY A 180 8.13 49.00 2.96
C GLY A 180 8.86 49.47 1.72
N SER A 181 8.18 49.37 0.59
CA SER A 181 8.60 49.89 -0.72
C SER A 181 7.38 50.39 -1.51
N ALA A 182 7.61 51.35 -2.41
CA ALA A 182 6.64 51.84 -3.38
C ALA A 182 7.26 52.11 -4.76
N VAL A 183 8.41 51.50 -5.06
CA VAL A 183 9.15 51.67 -6.31
C VAL A 183 9.12 50.34 -7.08
N ALA A 184 9.00 50.40 -8.41
CA ALA A 184 9.10 49.20 -9.25
C ALA A 184 10.55 48.69 -9.30
N ASP A 185 10.72 47.40 -9.59
CA ASP A 185 12.02 46.75 -9.86
C ASP A 185 13.08 46.85 -8.73
N VAL A 186 12.68 47.26 -7.52
CA VAL A 186 13.52 47.22 -6.31
C VAL A 186 13.37 45.89 -5.59
N GLU A 187 14.45 45.47 -4.92
CA GLU A 187 14.52 44.21 -4.18
C GLU A 187 14.72 44.47 -2.69
N THR A 188 13.88 43.84 -1.87
CA THR A 188 14.06 43.75 -0.41
C THR A 188 14.31 42.29 -0.04
N VAL A 189 15.34 42.01 0.75
CA VAL A 189 15.64 40.69 1.31
C VAL A 189 15.60 40.79 2.83
N ILE A 190 14.87 39.90 3.49
CA ILE A 190 14.84 39.79 4.95
C ILE A 190 15.30 38.38 5.34
N GLU A 191 16.52 38.31 5.85
CA GLU A 191 17.20 37.07 6.28
C GLU A 191 16.93 36.78 7.77
N GLY A 192 16.65 37.82 8.56
CA GLY A 192 16.44 37.69 10.00
C GLY A 192 16.02 38.99 10.68
N GLY A 193 16.14 39.01 12.02
CA GLY A 193 15.72 40.12 12.88
C GLY A 193 14.35 39.92 13.53
N SER A 194 13.88 40.93 14.27
CA SER A 194 12.56 40.98 14.90
C SER A 194 11.82 42.25 14.49
N PHE A 195 10.59 42.12 14.02
CA PHE A 195 9.76 43.20 13.50
C PHE A 195 8.51 43.34 14.35
N ILE A 196 8.35 44.49 15.00
CA ILE A 196 7.31 44.77 15.99
C ILE A 196 6.44 45.92 15.47
N GLY A 197 5.29 45.60 14.89
CA GLY A 197 4.43 46.58 14.22
C GLY A 197 3.10 46.81 14.94
N SER A 198 2.78 48.06 15.30
CA SER A 198 1.46 48.42 15.84
C SER A 198 0.34 48.47 14.78
N SER A 199 0.67 48.15 13.53
CA SER A 199 -0.25 47.98 12.40
C SER A 199 0.20 46.78 11.56
N SER A 200 1.32 46.89 10.83
CA SER A 200 1.96 45.73 10.20
C SER A 200 3.48 45.71 10.35
N ALA A 201 4.11 44.58 10.00
CA ALA A 201 5.56 44.48 9.91
C ALA A 201 6.05 44.84 8.50
N VAL A 202 5.46 44.25 7.46
CA VAL A 202 5.84 44.49 6.06
C VAL A 202 4.66 45.14 5.31
N ASN A 203 4.91 46.23 4.58
CA ASN A 203 3.94 46.91 3.73
C ASN A 203 4.56 47.33 2.39
N VAL A 204 4.29 46.56 1.33
CA VAL A 204 4.88 46.75 0.01
C VAL A 204 3.79 47.14 -0.99
N LYS A 205 4.05 48.21 -1.76
CA LYS A 205 3.13 48.82 -2.74
C LYS A 205 3.64 48.67 -4.18
N SER A 206 4.93 48.32 -4.34
CA SER A 206 5.60 47.91 -5.57
C SER A 206 6.99 47.32 -5.24
N GLY A 207 7.52 46.47 -6.12
CA GLY A 207 8.83 45.81 -5.97
C GLY A 207 8.74 44.43 -5.33
N THR A 208 9.85 43.69 -5.34
CA THR A 208 9.94 42.32 -4.80
C THR A 208 10.46 42.32 -3.38
N THR A 209 9.87 41.49 -2.50
CA THR A 209 10.36 41.26 -1.14
C THR A 209 10.49 39.76 -0.86
N THR A 210 11.71 39.28 -0.64
CA THR A 210 12.01 37.88 -0.33
C THR A 210 12.32 37.73 1.15
N ILE A 211 11.63 36.82 1.84
CA ILE A 211 11.74 36.65 3.29
C ILE A 211 12.17 35.21 3.61
N THR A 212 13.44 35.04 3.98
CA THR A 212 14.05 33.75 4.36
C THR A 212 14.09 33.53 5.88
N GLY A 213 13.83 34.55 6.69
CA GLY A 213 13.78 34.42 8.14
C GLY A 213 13.29 35.68 8.85
N GLY A 214 13.26 35.62 10.19
CA GLY A 214 12.88 36.73 11.07
C GLY A 214 11.56 36.50 11.80
N ASN A 215 11.35 37.26 12.88
CA ASN A 215 10.18 37.15 13.76
C ASN A 215 9.29 38.39 13.61
N PHE A 216 8.10 38.24 13.01
CA PHE A 216 7.20 39.32 12.64
C PHE A 216 5.99 39.33 13.58
N ASN A 217 6.09 40.06 14.70
CA ASN A 217 5.04 40.13 15.73
C ASN A 217 4.23 41.42 15.57
N THR A 218 2.96 41.29 15.20
CA THR A 218 2.15 42.42 14.71
C THR A 218 0.79 42.53 15.40
N ALA A 219 0.38 43.77 15.69
CA ALA A 219 -0.89 44.05 16.35
C ALA A 219 -2.13 43.91 15.43
N SER A 220 -1.95 43.84 14.10
CA SER A 220 -3.04 43.61 13.15
C SER A 220 -2.64 42.66 12.02
N TYR A 221 -1.67 43.06 11.18
CA TYR A 221 -1.37 42.35 9.92
C TYR A 221 0.11 41.98 9.82
N GLY A 222 0.42 40.72 9.52
CA GLY A 222 1.83 40.30 9.34
C GLY A 222 2.46 40.98 8.12
N ILE A 223 1.98 40.57 6.94
CA ILE A 223 2.45 40.98 5.62
C ILE A 223 1.33 41.68 4.86
N VAL A 224 1.61 42.85 4.27
CA VAL A 224 0.68 43.58 3.40
C VAL A 224 1.31 43.79 2.02
N ALA A 225 0.76 43.14 0.98
CA ALA A 225 1.16 43.27 -0.42
C ALA A 225 0.09 44.00 -1.23
N ARG A 226 0.46 45.04 -1.97
CA ARG A 226 -0.45 45.87 -2.78
C ARG A 226 0.19 46.34 -4.09
N GLY A 227 -0.62 46.68 -5.09
CA GLY A 227 -0.11 47.27 -6.33
C GLY A 227 0.69 46.25 -7.13
N SER A 228 1.87 46.62 -7.63
CA SER A 228 2.81 45.67 -8.26
C SER A 228 3.86 45.13 -7.28
N ALA A 229 3.43 44.81 -6.06
CA ALA A 229 4.27 44.17 -5.05
C ALA A 229 4.20 42.65 -5.18
N VAL A 230 5.35 41.99 -5.03
CA VAL A 230 5.42 40.52 -4.92
C VAL A 230 6.19 40.17 -3.64
N VAL A 231 5.61 39.37 -2.76
CA VAL A 231 6.27 38.91 -1.53
C VAL A 231 6.48 37.39 -1.58
N ASN A 232 7.73 36.93 -1.45
CA ASN A 232 8.12 35.54 -1.62
C ASN A 232 8.71 34.96 -0.34
N PHE A 233 8.14 33.85 0.15
CA PHE A 233 8.76 32.98 1.15
C PHE A 233 9.24 31.70 0.43
N PRO A 234 10.56 31.53 0.21
CA PRO A 234 11.11 30.32 -0.40
C PRO A 234 11.00 29.12 0.55
N ALA A 235 11.20 27.90 0.03
CA ALA A 235 10.99 26.65 0.78
C ALA A 235 11.87 26.53 2.04
N ASN A 236 13.07 27.12 2.04
CA ASN A 236 13.97 27.16 3.19
C ASN A 236 13.62 28.25 4.21
N SER A 237 12.56 29.05 4.02
CA SER A 237 12.25 30.17 4.91
C SER A 237 11.91 29.71 6.32
N GLN A 238 12.56 30.33 7.31
CA GLN A 238 12.34 30.14 8.75
C GLN A 238 11.71 31.41 9.36
N ALA A 239 10.82 32.06 8.60
CA ALA A 239 10.10 33.25 9.04
C ALA A 239 8.93 32.87 9.97
N GLU A 240 8.78 33.59 11.08
CA GLU A 240 7.72 33.41 12.08
C GLU A 240 6.77 34.61 12.03
N ILE A 241 5.57 34.45 11.46
CA ILE A 241 4.60 35.53 11.22
C ILE A 241 3.45 35.40 12.23
N ILE A 242 3.36 36.34 13.16
CA ILE A 242 2.35 36.35 14.24
C ILE A 242 1.48 37.62 14.11
N SER A 243 0.16 37.45 14.06
CA SER A 243 -0.79 38.57 13.92
C SER A 243 -2.16 38.31 14.57
N THR A 244 -2.91 39.37 14.88
CA THR A 244 -4.24 39.25 15.52
C THR A 244 -5.42 39.70 14.64
N GLN A 245 -5.23 39.92 13.34
CA GLN A 245 -6.34 40.11 12.40
C GLN A 245 -6.19 39.27 11.13
N PHE A 246 -5.03 39.34 10.44
CA PHE A 246 -4.70 38.52 9.27
C PHE A 246 -3.17 38.38 9.11
N PRO A 247 -2.60 37.15 9.06
CA PRO A 247 -1.17 36.97 8.81
C PRO A 247 -0.72 37.52 7.44
N ILE A 248 -1.57 37.36 6.42
CA ILE A 248 -1.34 37.78 5.04
C ILE A 248 -2.44 38.76 4.64
N VAL A 249 -2.11 39.84 3.93
CA VAL A 249 -3.09 40.76 3.33
C VAL A 249 -2.67 41.11 1.91
N VAL A 250 -3.55 40.81 0.95
CA VAL A 250 -3.40 41.24 -0.46
C VAL A 250 -4.38 42.36 -0.79
N GLY A 251 -4.09 43.17 -1.80
CA GLY A 251 -4.95 44.31 -2.12
C GLY A 251 -4.60 45.09 -3.37
N SER A 252 -5.58 45.84 -3.88
CA SER A 252 -5.35 46.75 -5.00
C SER A 252 -4.64 48.03 -4.57
N ASN A 253 -3.75 48.53 -5.43
CA ASN A 253 -3.25 49.90 -5.41
C ASN A 253 -3.04 50.36 -6.86
N ASN A 254 -3.65 51.49 -7.25
CA ASN A 254 -3.65 52.02 -8.62
C ASN A 254 -4.11 51.03 -9.72
N GLY A 255 -4.95 50.05 -9.37
CA GLY A 255 -5.53 49.07 -10.31
C GLY A 255 -4.76 47.75 -10.43
N THR A 256 -3.53 47.66 -9.92
CA THR A 256 -2.77 46.40 -9.80
C THR A 256 -2.98 45.81 -8.40
N ILE A 257 -2.92 44.47 -8.27
CA ILE A 257 -3.11 43.75 -7.00
C ILE A 257 -1.79 43.06 -6.63
N GLY A 258 -1.37 43.18 -5.37
CA GLY A 258 -0.12 42.61 -4.89
C GLY A 258 -0.22 41.11 -4.60
N GLU A 259 0.85 40.38 -4.89
CA GLU A 259 0.95 38.92 -4.83
C GLU A 259 1.78 38.44 -3.62
N VAL A 260 1.44 37.25 -3.10
CA VAL A 260 2.20 36.58 -2.03
C VAL A 260 2.37 35.09 -2.34
N HIS A 261 3.62 34.63 -2.40
CA HIS A 261 3.98 33.24 -2.68
C HIS A 261 4.66 32.61 -1.47
N ILE A 262 4.10 31.51 -0.96
CA ILE A 262 4.53 30.89 0.30
C ILE A 262 4.92 29.43 0.08
N ASN A 263 6.19 29.11 0.31
CA ASN A 263 6.72 27.75 0.22
C ASN A 263 7.35 27.30 1.55
N GLY A 264 7.52 28.20 2.51
CA GLY A 264 8.15 27.97 3.82
C GLY A 264 7.74 29.05 4.82
N GLY A 265 8.25 28.95 6.05
CA GLY A 265 7.86 29.78 7.19
C GLY A 265 6.66 29.24 7.97
N HIS A 266 6.40 29.86 9.12
CA HIS A 266 5.24 29.61 9.98
C HIS A 266 4.36 30.86 10.09
N PHE A 267 3.05 30.67 9.95
CA PHE A 267 2.04 31.73 10.00
C PHE A 267 1.06 31.43 11.13
N ASP A 268 1.27 32.09 12.26
CA ASP A 268 0.33 32.10 13.38
C ASP A 268 -0.75 33.18 13.17
N GLY A 269 -1.96 32.68 12.91
CA GLY A 269 -3.20 33.43 12.94
C GLY A 269 -4.21 32.87 13.93
N THR A 270 -3.82 32.24 15.06
CA THR A 270 -4.76 31.66 16.04
C THR A 270 -5.74 32.70 16.60
N ASN A 271 -5.35 33.98 16.62
CA ASN A 271 -6.19 35.10 17.05
C ASN A 271 -6.75 35.93 15.87
N ALA A 272 -6.50 35.53 14.63
CA ALA A 272 -6.89 36.25 13.41
C ALA A 272 -8.24 35.74 12.85
N SER A 273 -8.96 36.60 12.13
CA SER A 273 -10.31 36.29 11.61
C SER A 273 -10.30 35.44 10.33
N ALA A 274 -9.18 35.43 9.61
CA ALA A 274 -8.89 34.53 8.50
C ALA A 274 -7.36 34.46 8.31
N LEU A 275 -6.86 33.51 7.51
CA LEU A 275 -5.44 33.44 7.13
C LEU A 275 -5.05 34.60 6.19
N VAL A 276 -5.97 34.99 5.29
CA VAL A 276 -5.75 36.03 4.28
C VAL A 276 -6.82 37.12 4.39
N GLY A 277 -6.39 38.35 4.62
CA GLY A 277 -7.21 39.56 4.51
C GLY A 277 -7.15 40.15 3.10
N ARG A 278 -8.15 40.99 2.76
CA ARG A 278 -8.23 41.67 1.45
C ARG A 278 -8.47 43.17 1.58
N ILE A 279 -7.84 43.97 0.71
CA ILE A 279 -8.05 45.42 0.59
C ILE A 279 -8.62 45.72 -0.80
N GLY A 280 -9.90 46.10 -0.84
CA GLY A 280 -10.71 46.18 -2.05
C GLY A 280 -11.57 44.92 -2.26
N ASP A 281 -12.48 44.97 -3.23
CA ASP A 281 -13.25 43.79 -3.61
C ASP A 281 -12.46 42.98 -4.63
N ILE A 282 -11.77 41.96 -4.11
CA ILE A 282 -10.92 41.04 -4.88
C ILE A 282 -11.15 39.61 -4.40
N ASP A 283 -10.93 38.65 -5.30
CA ASP A 283 -10.70 37.25 -4.96
C ASP A 283 -9.23 37.08 -4.57
N SER A 284 -8.95 36.71 -3.33
CA SER A 284 -7.57 36.56 -2.83
C SER A 284 -6.91 35.26 -3.28
N THR A 285 -7.66 34.25 -3.73
CA THR A 285 -7.11 32.95 -4.16
C THR A 285 -6.30 33.05 -5.45
N GLN A 286 -6.48 34.13 -6.22
CA GLN A 286 -5.71 34.41 -7.43
C GLN A 286 -4.39 35.15 -7.17
N PHE A 287 -4.12 35.60 -5.94
CA PHE A 287 -2.96 36.41 -5.57
C PHE A 287 -2.20 35.90 -4.33
N VAL A 288 -2.64 34.78 -3.74
CA VAL A 288 -1.93 34.10 -2.65
C VAL A 288 -1.80 32.62 -2.99
N THR A 289 -0.57 32.14 -3.15
CA THR A 289 -0.26 30.75 -3.52
C THR A 289 0.57 30.10 -2.42
N ILE A 290 0.11 28.98 -1.88
CA ILE A 290 0.77 28.26 -0.78
C ILE A 290 1.24 26.87 -1.25
N GLY A 291 2.52 26.78 -1.62
CA GLY A 291 3.21 25.53 -1.96
C GLY A 291 3.84 24.81 -0.76
N GLY A 292 3.91 25.45 0.42
CA GLY A 292 4.54 24.91 1.62
C GLY A 292 4.44 25.84 2.83
N GLY A 293 4.96 25.40 3.97
CA GLY A 293 4.92 26.13 5.24
C GLY A 293 4.00 25.50 6.30
N ARG A 294 3.87 26.19 7.45
CA ARG A 294 3.08 25.76 8.61
C ARG A 294 2.07 26.83 9.03
N PHE A 295 0.82 26.48 9.31
CA PHE A 295 -0.27 27.45 9.51
C PHE A 295 -1.17 27.08 10.70
N THR A 296 -1.51 28.03 11.58
CA THR A 296 -2.51 27.76 12.66
C THR A 296 -3.97 27.94 12.22
N GLN A 297 -4.19 28.28 10.94
CA GLN A 297 -5.48 28.26 10.25
C GLN A 297 -5.37 27.44 8.96
N ASP A 298 -6.48 26.88 8.49
CA ASP A 298 -6.53 26.04 7.30
C ASP A 298 -6.08 26.79 6.02
N PRO A 299 -4.99 26.38 5.35
CA PRO A 299 -4.49 27.00 4.12
C PRO A 299 -5.12 26.41 2.84
N THR A 300 -5.98 25.40 2.92
CA THR A 300 -6.45 24.57 1.78
C THR A 300 -6.91 25.38 0.57
N ASN A 301 -7.68 26.45 0.76
CA ASN A 301 -8.18 27.32 -0.33
C ASN A 301 -7.08 28.05 -1.14
N TYR A 302 -5.85 28.06 -0.66
CA TYR A 302 -4.69 28.70 -1.29
C TYR A 302 -3.60 27.69 -1.71
N ALA A 303 -3.80 26.40 -1.44
CA ALA A 303 -2.85 25.32 -1.75
C ALA A 303 -3.07 24.68 -3.14
N GLY A 304 -4.22 24.92 -3.78
CA GLY A 304 -4.55 24.31 -5.07
C GLY A 304 -4.63 22.79 -4.96
N THR A 305 -3.74 22.06 -5.67
CA THR A 305 -3.61 20.61 -5.56
C THR A 305 -2.49 20.14 -4.61
N ILE A 306 -1.75 21.07 -3.99
CA ILE A 306 -0.65 20.73 -3.08
C ILE A 306 -1.23 20.11 -1.80
N PRO A 307 -0.67 18.99 -1.31
CA PRO A 307 -1.19 18.33 -0.12
C PRO A 307 -1.16 19.21 1.12
N VAL A 308 -2.24 19.13 1.90
CA VAL A 308 -2.40 19.82 3.18
C VAL A 308 -2.87 18.80 4.21
N ALA A 309 -2.19 18.78 5.36
CA ALA A 309 -2.63 17.99 6.50
C ALA A 309 -2.47 18.77 7.82
N GLN A 310 -3.47 18.66 8.69
CA GLN A 310 -3.36 19.07 10.09
C GLN A 310 -2.72 17.94 10.89
N VAL A 311 -1.58 18.21 11.54
CA VAL A 311 -0.80 17.24 12.31
C VAL A 311 -0.79 17.69 13.78
N GLY A 312 -1.89 17.45 14.49
CA GLY A 312 -2.19 18.14 15.75
C GLY A 312 -2.46 19.63 15.51
N ASP A 313 -1.66 20.50 16.11
CA ASP A 313 -1.51 21.89 15.68
C ASP A 313 -0.02 22.05 15.30
N PRO A 314 0.34 22.43 14.04
CA PRO A 314 -0.43 23.19 13.06
C PRO A 314 -0.91 22.38 11.83
N PHE A 315 -1.54 23.07 10.87
CA PHE A 315 -1.60 22.65 9.47
C PHE A 315 -0.21 22.72 8.82
N ILE A 316 0.10 21.76 7.94
CA ILE A 316 1.36 21.63 7.23
C ILE A 316 1.06 21.43 5.74
N VAL A 317 1.81 22.12 4.88
CA VAL A 317 1.62 22.07 3.41
C VAL A 317 2.84 21.45 2.73
N GLY A 318 2.59 20.62 1.72
CA GLY A 318 3.59 19.88 0.93
C GLY A 318 3.82 18.46 1.44
N ALA A 319 3.81 17.48 0.53
CA ALA A 319 3.87 16.05 0.87
C ALA A 319 5.10 15.67 1.71
N GLU A 320 6.29 16.20 1.36
CA GLU A 320 7.53 15.96 2.10
C GLU A 320 7.45 16.52 3.54
N SER A 321 7.00 17.77 3.69
CA SER A 321 6.79 18.42 4.99
C SER A 321 5.84 17.64 5.90
N ILE A 322 4.77 17.08 5.33
CA ILE A 322 3.78 16.27 6.06
C ILE A 322 4.38 14.91 6.42
N ASN A 323 5.04 14.23 5.48
CA ASN A 323 5.64 12.91 5.67
C ASN A 323 6.75 12.95 6.73
N GLU A 324 7.57 14.01 6.80
CA GLU A 324 8.53 14.22 7.89
C GLU A 324 7.85 14.51 9.24
N ALA A 325 6.75 15.27 9.26
CA ALA A 325 6.05 15.59 10.51
C ALA A 325 5.40 14.36 11.16
N VAL A 326 4.78 13.46 10.38
CA VAL A 326 4.08 12.28 10.91
C VAL A 326 4.99 11.17 11.42
N LYS A 327 6.32 11.26 11.25
CA LYS A 327 7.30 10.28 11.77
C LYS A 327 7.59 10.44 13.26
N VAL A 328 7.24 11.60 13.85
CA VAL A 328 7.68 12.01 15.20
C VAL A 328 6.52 12.44 16.11
N ILE A 329 5.29 12.05 15.77
CA ILE A 329 4.08 12.30 16.57
C ILE A 329 3.82 11.19 17.60
N ASP A 330 3.08 11.53 18.65
CA ASP A 330 2.72 10.61 19.72
C ASP A 330 1.58 9.65 19.32
N ALA A 331 1.56 8.47 19.95
CA ALA A 331 0.46 7.52 19.85
C ALA A 331 -0.86 8.17 20.32
N GLY A 332 -1.89 8.15 19.46
CA GLY A 332 -3.17 8.81 19.68
C GLY A 332 -3.31 10.20 19.04
N THR A 333 -2.28 10.72 18.38
CA THR A 333 -2.42 11.91 17.52
C THR A 333 -3.36 11.61 16.35
N ILE A 334 -4.20 12.60 16.00
CA ILE A 334 -5.03 12.59 14.80
C ILE A 334 -4.34 13.44 13.72
N VAL A 335 -4.26 12.90 12.50
CA VAL A 335 -3.76 13.57 11.30
C VAL A 335 -4.92 13.72 10.31
N ASN A 336 -5.40 14.95 10.11
CA ASN A 336 -6.46 15.23 9.13
C ASN A 336 -5.82 15.63 7.80
N VAL A 337 -5.85 14.78 6.78
CA VAL A 337 -5.46 15.19 5.42
C VAL A 337 -6.64 15.91 4.78
N THR A 338 -6.52 17.23 4.56
CA THR A 338 -7.61 18.07 4.06
C THR A 338 -7.57 18.30 2.55
N ASN A 339 -6.39 18.15 1.92
CA ASN A 339 -6.20 18.39 0.50
C ASN A 339 -5.09 17.55 -0.12
N GLY A 340 -5.17 17.36 -1.44
CA GLY A 340 -4.15 16.74 -2.28
C GLY A 340 -3.93 15.23 -2.03
N ASN A 341 -3.03 14.64 -2.81
CA ASN A 341 -2.66 13.23 -2.71
C ASN A 341 -1.39 13.08 -1.84
N VAL A 342 -1.38 12.16 -0.89
CA VAL A 342 -0.20 11.95 -0.02
C VAL A 342 -0.04 10.50 0.43
N ASP A 343 1.19 9.99 0.31
CA ASP A 343 1.62 8.73 0.91
C ASP A 343 2.41 9.03 2.20
N LEU A 344 1.85 8.61 3.33
CA LEU A 344 2.42 8.81 4.67
C LEU A 344 3.17 7.55 5.08
N THR A 345 4.48 7.63 5.27
CA THR A 345 5.33 6.44 5.48
C THR A 345 6.15 6.53 6.75
N ASN A 346 6.26 5.40 7.46
CA ASN A 346 6.84 5.27 8.80
C ASN A 346 6.04 6.04 9.87
N VAL A 347 4.70 6.07 9.73
CA VAL A 347 3.79 6.63 10.74
C VAL A 347 3.76 5.69 11.97
N PRO A 348 4.01 6.19 13.20
CA PRO A 348 4.05 5.37 14.42
C PRO A 348 2.73 4.66 14.77
N ASP A 349 2.82 3.57 15.56
CA ASP A 349 1.66 2.85 16.08
C ASP A 349 0.62 3.77 16.77
N ASN A 350 -0.65 3.46 16.52
CA ASN A 350 -1.82 4.08 17.15
C ASN A 350 -1.99 5.58 16.81
N VAL A 351 -1.40 6.06 15.70
CA VAL A 351 -1.82 7.32 15.05
C VAL A 351 -3.09 7.07 14.25
N ILE A 352 -4.04 8.01 14.32
CA ILE A 352 -5.26 8.02 13.52
C ILE A 352 -5.05 8.96 12.33
N VAL A 353 -5.21 8.47 11.11
CA VAL A 353 -5.17 9.31 9.90
C VAL A 353 -6.58 9.37 9.30
N GLU A 354 -7.09 10.57 9.07
CA GLU A 354 -8.44 10.79 8.52
C GLU A 354 -8.33 11.53 7.18
N ASN A 355 -8.86 10.95 6.10
CA ASN A 355 -8.90 11.60 4.79
C ASN A 355 -10.15 12.49 4.72
N LYS A 356 -9.97 13.79 4.98
CA LYS A 356 -11.02 14.82 4.90
C LYS A 356 -11.13 15.45 3.50
N GLY A 357 -10.10 15.29 2.67
CA GLY A 357 -10.09 15.74 1.29
C GLY A 357 -10.77 14.77 0.34
N SER A 358 -10.57 15.00 -0.96
CA SER A 358 -10.97 14.10 -2.05
C SER A 358 -9.78 13.49 -2.80
N GLY A 359 -8.59 13.55 -2.20
CA GLY A 359 -7.34 13.05 -2.79
C GLY A 359 -7.04 11.60 -2.40
N ASP A 360 -6.12 10.99 -3.14
CA ASP A 360 -5.60 9.65 -2.86
C ASP A 360 -4.65 9.73 -1.64
N VAL A 361 -5.04 9.09 -0.53
CA VAL A 361 -4.25 9.05 0.71
C VAL A 361 -3.88 7.61 1.01
N SER A 362 -2.62 7.37 1.36
CA SER A 362 -2.13 6.09 1.88
C SER A 362 -1.27 6.28 3.13
N VAL A 363 -1.22 5.24 3.98
CA VAL A 363 -0.57 5.27 5.29
C VAL A 363 0.14 3.94 5.52
N ASN A 364 1.47 3.98 5.57
CA ASN A 364 2.36 2.81 5.63
C ASN A 364 2.10 1.76 4.52
N GLY A 365 1.50 2.17 3.40
CA GLY A 365 1.08 1.32 2.28
C GLY A 365 -0.43 1.09 2.18
N GLU A 366 -1.19 1.28 3.27
CA GLU A 366 -2.64 1.05 3.30
C GLU A 366 -3.42 2.27 2.78
N PRO A 367 -4.37 2.12 1.84
CA PRO A 367 -5.17 3.24 1.33
C PRO A 367 -6.22 3.71 2.35
N VAL A 368 -6.53 5.00 2.35
CA VAL A 368 -7.57 5.63 3.18
C VAL A 368 -8.51 6.42 2.27
N ALA A 369 -9.72 5.89 2.03
CA ALA A 369 -10.65 6.50 1.09
C ALA A 369 -11.20 7.85 1.60
N PRO A 370 -11.66 8.74 0.71
CA PRO A 370 -12.26 10.02 1.11
C PRO A 370 -13.39 9.86 2.13
N SER A 371 -13.35 10.67 3.19
CA SER A 371 -14.21 10.60 4.39
C SER A 371 -13.99 9.40 5.33
N GLU A 372 -13.02 8.53 5.09
CA GLU A 372 -12.65 7.43 5.99
C GLU A 372 -11.46 7.76 6.92
N SER A 373 -11.16 6.84 7.83
CA SER A 373 -10.09 6.94 8.83
C SER A 373 -9.39 5.60 9.03
N HIS A 374 -8.05 5.61 9.07
CA HIS A 374 -7.23 4.43 9.34
C HIS A 374 -6.46 4.58 10.66
N ILE A 375 -6.41 3.53 11.47
CA ILE A 375 -5.63 3.49 12.72
C ILE A 375 -4.38 2.62 12.50
N THR A 376 -3.26 3.31 12.36
CA THR A 376 -1.94 2.71 12.14
C THR A 376 -1.54 1.77 13.26
N HIS A 377 -0.87 0.67 12.92
CA HIS A 377 -0.36 -0.28 13.89
C HIS A 377 0.70 -1.20 13.29
N THR A 378 1.76 -1.53 14.04
CA THR A 378 2.68 -2.62 13.68
C THR A 378 1.89 -3.92 13.72
N HIS A 379 1.71 -4.58 12.58
CA HIS A 379 0.90 -5.80 12.50
C HIS A 379 1.44 -6.90 13.42
N SER A 380 0.56 -7.44 14.26
CA SER A 380 0.79 -8.64 15.05
C SER A 380 -0.03 -9.75 14.40
N TRP A 381 0.51 -10.41 13.39
CA TRP A 381 -0.22 -11.43 12.63
C TRP A 381 -0.59 -12.64 13.50
N GLY A 382 -1.80 -13.14 13.32
CA GLY A 382 -2.20 -14.45 13.82
C GLY A 382 -1.65 -15.59 12.96
N GLU A 383 -1.72 -16.81 13.49
CA GLU A 383 -1.38 -18.04 12.75
C GLU A 383 -2.22 -18.15 11.46
N PRO A 384 -1.63 -18.55 10.32
CA PRO A 384 -2.34 -18.67 9.06
C PRO A 384 -3.33 -19.85 9.05
N VAL A 385 -4.54 -19.60 8.57
CA VAL A 385 -5.58 -20.63 8.38
C VAL A 385 -5.58 -21.09 6.92
N TYR A 386 -5.44 -22.40 6.71
CA TYR A 386 -5.42 -23.03 5.39
C TYR A 386 -6.79 -23.62 5.04
N THR A 387 -7.31 -23.27 3.86
CA THR A 387 -8.58 -23.78 3.33
C THR A 387 -8.34 -24.46 1.98
N TRP A 388 -8.74 -25.72 1.85
CA TRP A 388 -8.69 -26.48 0.59
C TRP A 388 -10.08 -26.56 -0.05
N SER A 389 -10.14 -26.62 -1.39
CA SER A 389 -11.37 -26.99 -2.10
C SER A 389 -11.68 -28.49 -1.97
N ALA A 390 -12.94 -28.87 -2.17
CA ALA A 390 -13.41 -30.25 -2.00
C ALA A 390 -12.89 -31.25 -3.05
N ASP A 391 -12.17 -30.76 -4.06
CA ASP A 391 -11.44 -31.52 -5.10
C ASP A 391 -9.91 -31.44 -4.92
N HIS A 392 -9.44 -30.77 -3.87
CA HIS A 392 -8.03 -30.46 -3.56
C HIS A 392 -7.26 -29.71 -4.67
N MET A 393 -7.95 -29.16 -5.68
CA MET A 393 -7.33 -28.41 -6.80
C MET A 393 -6.99 -26.96 -6.47
N THR A 394 -7.45 -26.44 -5.33
CA THR A 394 -7.07 -25.13 -4.82
C THR A 394 -6.84 -25.17 -3.31
N CYS A 395 -5.89 -24.36 -2.84
CA CYS A 395 -5.70 -24.08 -1.42
C CYS A 395 -5.42 -22.59 -1.24
N THR A 396 -6.06 -21.97 -0.26
CA THR A 396 -5.78 -20.59 0.17
C THR A 396 -5.27 -20.58 1.60
N ALA A 397 -4.39 -19.64 1.90
CA ALA A 397 -3.97 -19.33 3.26
C ALA A 397 -4.43 -17.92 3.61
N GLN A 398 -5.00 -17.73 4.80
CA GLN A 398 -5.40 -16.40 5.29
C GLN A 398 -4.77 -16.12 6.65
N ARG A 399 -4.24 -14.92 6.83
CA ARG A 399 -3.79 -14.41 8.14
C ARG A 399 -4.47 -13.08 8.46
N ILE A 400 -4.82 -12.89 9.73
CA ILE A 400 -5.56 -11.73 10.23
C ILE A 400 -4.65 -10.98 11.22
N CYS A 401 -4.67 -9.65 11.22
CA CYS A 401 -3.94 -8.89 12.24
C CYS A 401 -4.65 -8.98 13.60
N LEU A 402 -3.93 -9.37 14.65
CA LEU A 402 -4.48 -9.46 16.01
C LEU A 402 -4.76 -8.09 16.66
N LYS A 403 -4.30 -6.99 16.04
CA LYS A 403 -4.65 -5.61 16.41
C LYS A 403 -5.82 -5.05 15.59
N ASP A 404 -6.09 -5.60 14.41
CA ASP A 404 -7.13 -5.16 13.47
C ASP A 404 -7.71 -6.38 12.75
N THR A 405 -8.88 -6.83 13.21
CA THR A 405 -9.56 -8.00 12.66
C THR A 405 -10.21 -7.76 11.29
N SER A 406 -10.15 -6.54 10.75
CA SER A 406 -10.58 -6.23 9.38
C SER A 406 -9.45 -6.37 8.35
N HIS A 407 -8.19 -6.22 8.78
CA HIS A 407 -7.03 -6.45 7.93
C HIS A 407 -6.75 -7.97 7.80
N ILE A 408 -7.01 -8.51 6.60
CA ILE A 408 -6.82 -9.92 6.25
C ILE A 408 -5.94 -10.03 5.00
N GLU A 409 -4.75 -10.60 5.13
CA GLU A 409 -3.95 -11.04 3.98
C GLU A 409 -4.42 -12.41 3.50
N THR A 410 -4.47 -12.62 2.18
CA THR A 410 -4.84 -13.91 1.55
C THR A 410 -3.80 -14.29 0.49
N ALA A 411 -3.25 -15.50 0.62
CA ALA A 411 -2.34 -16.11 -0.35
C ALA A 411 -3.02 -17.29 -1.06
N THR A 412 -2.66 -17.53 -2.32
CA THR A 412 -3.19 -18.66 -3.12
C THR A 412 -2.08 -19.63 -3.48
N ALA A 413 -2.27 -20.91 -3.23
CA ALA A 413 -1.28 -21.94 -3.53
C ALA A 413 -1.23 -22.30 -5.02
N THR A 414 -0.03 -22.63 -5.49
CA THR A 414 0.16 -23.52 -6.63
C THR A 414 0.08 -24.97 -6.13
N ILE A 415 -0.86 -25.74 -6.68
CA ILE A 415 -1.01 -27.17 -6.37
C ILE A 415 -0.17 -28.00 -7.34
N THR A 416 0.57 -28.97 -6.80
CA THR A 416 1.18 -30.08 -7.55
C THR A 416 0.53 -31.39 -7.13
N VAL A 417 0.33 -32.30 -8.09
CA VAL A 417 -0.33 -33.59 -7.87
C VAL A 417 0.63 -34.69 -8.26
N ASP A 418 1.06 -35.48 -7.28
CA ASP A 418 1.90 -36.65 -7.49
C ASP A 418 1.07 -37.92 -7.28
N GLU A 419 0.78 -38.64 -8.36
CA GLU A 419 0.24 -40.01 -8.30
C GLU A 419 1.33 -40.94 -7.74
N THR A 420 1.46 -40.96 -6.41
CA THR A 420 2.56 -41.64 -5.71
C THR A 420 2.43 -43.17 -5.83
N ILE A 421 1.21 -43.67 -6.01
CA ILE A 421 0.89 -45.07 -6.34
C ILE A 421 -0.28 -45.06 -7.34
N ALA A 422 -0.08 -45.56 -8.56
CA ALA A 422 -1.19 -45.72 -9.51
C ALA A 422 -2.13 -46.87 -9.08
N PRO A 423 -3.46 -46.76 -9.23
CA PRO A 423 -4.39 -47.83 -8.90
C PRO A 423 -4.25 -49.03 -9.86
N THR A 424 -4.37 -50.25 -9.33
CA THR A 424 -4.38 -51.48 -10.14
C THR A 424 -5.81 -52.07 -10.21
N CYS A 425 -5.98 -53.22 -10.88
CA CYS A 425 -7.26 -53.92 -10.92
C CYS A 425 -7.80 -54.29 -9.52
N THR A 426 -6.91 -54.45 -8.54
CA THR A 426 -7.21 -55.00 -7.20
C THR A 426 -6.78 -54.10 -6.05
N GLU A 427 -5.71 -53.32 -6.22
CA GLU A 427 -5.14 -52.45 -5.19
C GLU A 427 -5.50 -50.97 -5.45
N LYS A 428 -5.74 -50.24 -4.36
CA LYS A 428 -6.02 -48.80 -4.41
C LYS A 428 -4.74 -48.02 -4.72
N GLY A 429 -4.89 -47.00 -5.56
CA GLY A 429 -3.85 -46.00 -5.78
C GLY A 429 -3.85 -44.95 -4.67
N VAL A 430 -2.91 -44.01 -4.76
CA VAL A 430 -2.73 -42.90 -3.83
C VAL A 430 -2.31 -41.66 -4.61
N ALA A 431 -3.12 -40.60 -4.50
CA ALA A 431 -2.78 -39.26 -4.96
C ALA A 431 -2.25 -38.43 -3.78
N THR A 432 -1.18 -37.68 -4.00
CA THR A 432 -0.66 -36.70 -3.04
C THR A 432 -0.77 -35.31 -3.65
N TYR A 433 -1.52 -34.43 -2.98
CA TYR A 433 -1.73 -33.04 -3.34
C TYR A 433 -0.83 -32.16 -2.47
N THR A 434 0.11 -31.45 -3.10
CA THR A 434 1.03 -30.54 -2.40
C THR A 434 0.74 -29.10 -2.79
N ALA A 435 0.31 -28.30 -1.81
CA ALA A 435 0.10 -26.86 -1.94
C ALA A 435 1.38 -26.11 -1.58
N THR A 436 1.90 -25.34 -2.54
CA THR A 436 3.05 -24.45 -2.37
C THR A 436 2.64 -23.00 -2.54
N PHE A 437 3.20 -22.11 -1.72
CA PHE A 437 2.89 -20.68 -1.68
C PHE A 437 4.16 -19.87 -1.96
N SER A 438 4.02 -18.61 -2.36
CA SER A 438 5.15 -17.68 -2.58
C SER A 438 5.47 -16.82 -1.36
N GLU A 439 4.49 -16.71 -0.46
CA GLU A 439 4.42 -15.78 0.65
C GLU A 439 5.15 -16.33 1.88
N ASN A 440 6.16 -15.60 2.35
CA ASN A 440 7.10 -16.06 3.39
C ASN A 440 6.50 -16.33 4.79
N TRP A 441 5.23 -15.96 5.01
CA TRP A 441 4.46 -16.21 6.23
C TRP A 441 3.65 -17.52 6.19
N THR A 442 3.72 -18.26 5.09
CA THR A 442 3.03 -19.54 4.91
C THR A 442 3.94 -20.74 5.17
N SER A 443 3.39 -21.95 5.08
CA SER A 443 4.15 -23.20 5.00
C SER A 443 3.42 -24.18 4.07
N PRO A 444 4.14 -25.00 3.28
CA PRO A 444 3.52 -25.95 2.35
C PRO A 444 2.56 -26.90 3.07
N GLN A 445 1.42 -27.19 2.43
CA GLN A 445 0.41 -28.12 2.94
C GLN A 445 0.38 -29.37 2.05
N VAL A 446 0.13 -30.54 2.64
CA VAL A 446 0.07 -31.83 1.93
C VAL A 446 -1.18 -32.58 2.35
N ILE A 447 -1.95 -33.05 1.37
CA ILE A 447 -3.09 -33.96 1.54
C ILE A 447 -2.84 -35.22 0.71
N THR A 448 -3.23 -36.38 1.22
CA THR A 448 -3.06 -37.67 0.54
C THR A 448 -4.39 -38.42 0.54
N GLU A 449 -4.89 -38.80 -0.64
CA GLU A 449 -6.17 -39.49 -0.79
C GLU A 449 -6.05 -40.84 -1.54
N PRO A 450 -6.87 -41.85 -1.17
CA PRO A 450 -6.85 -43.16 -1.81
C PRO A 450 -7.67 -43.18 -3.11
N ILE A 451 -7.00 -43.33 -4.25
CA ILE A 451 -7.64 -43.59 -5.55
C ILE A 451 -8.24 -45.00 -5.52
N MET A 452 -9.50 -45.17 -5.91
CA MET A 452 -10.12 -46.50 -5.97
C MET A 452 -9.44 -47.38 -7.03
N ALA A 453 -9.33 -48.69 -6.75
CA ALA A 453 -8.84 -49.67 -7.70
C ALA A 453 -9.65 -49.62 -9.01
N THR A 454 -8.99 -49.80 -10.16
CA THR A 454 -9.62 -49.69 -11.49
C THR A 454 -10.62 -50.83 -11.79
N GLY A 455 -10.56 -51.90 -11.00
CA GLY A 455 -11.35 -53.11 -11.21
C GLY A 455 -10.90 -53.91 -12.43
N HIS A 456 -11.44 -55.11 -12.60
CA HIS A 456 -11.21 -55.89 -13.81
C HIS A 456 -12.22 -55.52 -14.90
N LYS A 457 -11.72 -55.29 -16.12
CA LYS A 457 -12.51 -55.09 -17.35
C LYS A 457 -12.24 -56.25 -18.30
N TYR A 458 -13.03 -57.31 -18.21
CA TYR A 458 -12.90 -58.47 -19.09
C TYR A 458 -13.73 -58.30 -20.38
N GLY A 459 -13.12 -58.54 -21.53
CA GLY A 459 -13.78 -58.52 -22.84
C GLY A 459 -14.44 -59.85 -23.22
N GLU A 460 -14.64 -60.06 -24.52
CA GLU A 460 -15.08 -61.36 -25.05
C GLU A 460 -13.99 -62.44 -24.85
N PRO A 461 -14.36 -63.68 -24.50
CA PRO A 461 -13.39 -64.75 -24.28
C PRO A 461 -12.77 -65.25 -25.57
N LYS A 462 -11.45 -65.51 -25.55
CA LYS A 462 -10.78 -66.29 -26.57
C LYS A 462 -11.04 -67.79 -26.32
N TRP A 463 -11.52 -68.50 -27.33
CA TRP A 463 -11.87 -69.92 -27.20
C TRP A 463 -10.75 -70.83 -27.70
N THR A 464 -10.29 -71.73 -26.82
CA THR A 464 -9.35 -72.81 -27.16
C THR A 464 -10.10 -74.14 -27.10
N TRP A 465 -10.05 -74.92 -28.19
CA TRP A 465 -10.76 -76.20 -28.33
C TRP A 465 -9.79 -77.37 -28.44
N SER A 466 -10.17 -78.54 -27.94
CA SER A 466 -9.49 -79.80 -28.27
C SER A 466 -9.65 -80.13 -29.76
N GLU A 467 -8.77 -80.97 -30.29
CA GLU A 467 -8.80 -81.41 -31.70
C GLU A 467 -10.15 -82.07 -32.03
N ASP A 468 -10.61 -82.98 -31.18
CA ASP A 468 -11.91 -83.67 -31.23
C ASP A 468 -13.12 -82.81 -30.81
N GLY A 469 -12.91 -81.55 -30.43
CA GLY A 469 -13.96 -80.57 -30.06
C GLY A 469 -14.73 -80.86 -28.77
N LYS A 470 -14.47 -81.98 -28.08
CA LYS A 470 -15.25 -82.38 -26.88
C LYS A 470 -14.88 -81.60 -25.63
N ASN A 471 -13.79 -80.82 -25.67
CA ASN A 471 -13.35 -79.94 -24.61
C ASN A 471 -13.11 -78.54 -25.19
N ALA A 472 -13.53 -77.51 -24.45
CA ALA A 472 -13.23 -76.12 -24.76
C ALA A 472 -12.92 -75.33 -23.49
N THR A 473 -12.05 -74.34 -23.60
CA THR A 473 -11.72 -73.38 -22.54
C THR A 473 -11.95 -71.98 -23.08
N ALA A 474 -12.67 -71.17 -22.30
CA ALA A 474 -12.84 -69.74 -22.53
C ALA A 474 -11.78 -68.98 -21.70
N THR A 475 -10.84 -68.35 -22.38
CA THR A 475 -9.78 -67.53 -21.79
C THR A 475 -10.20 -66.07 -21.85
N PHE A 476 -10.55 -65.49 -20.70
CA PHE A 476 -10.82 -64.06 -20.54
C PHE A 476 -9.53 -63.35 -20.12
N ILE A 477 -9.23 -62.21 -20.74
CA ILE A 477 -8.10 -61.35 -20.39
C ILE A 477 -8.66 -59.99 -19.98
N CYS A 478 -8.06 -59.37 -18.96
CA CYS A 478 -8.49 -58.06 -18.47
C CYS A 478 -7.84 -56.92 -19.28
N ASP A 479 -8.65 -56.08 -19.92
CA ASP A 479 -8.19 -54.92 -20.71
C ASP A 479 -7.37 -53.92 -19.87
N ASN A 480 -7.63 -53.86 -18.56
CA ASN A 480 -6.92 -52.99 -17.62
C ASN A 480 -5.56 -53.58 -17.19
N ASP A 481 -5.33 -54.88 -17.36
CA ASP A 481 -4.08 -55.57 -17.03
C ASP A 481 -4.04 -56.97 -17.68
N ASN A 482 -3.22 -57.11 -18.72
CA ASN A 482 -3.10 -58.35 -19.50
C ASN A 482 -2.52 -59.54 -18.70
N CYS A 483 -1.96 -59.32 -17.50
CA CYS A 483 -1.53 -60.41 -16.61
C CYS A 483 -2.71 -61.04 -15.85
N HIS A 484 -3.83 -60.33 -15.70
CA HIS A 484 -5.06 -60.88 -15.12
C HIS A 484 -5.86 -61.68 -16.15
N ILE A 485 -5.55 -62.98 -16.20
CA ILE A 485 -6.19 -63.97 -17.06
C ILE A 485 -7.14 -64.84 -16.21
N GLN A 486 -8.32 -65.16 -16.73
CA GLN A 486 -9.25 -66.12 -16.15
C GLN A 486 -9.64 -67.18 -17.19
N GLU A 487 -9.40 -68.45 -16.89
CA GLU A 487 -9.68 -69.56 -17.79
C GLU A 487 -10.79 -70.45 -17.24
N ILE A 488 -11.86 -70.61 -18.01
CA ILE A 488 -13.05 -71.37 -17.61
C ILE A 488 -13.23 -72.53 -18.59
N VAL A 489 -13.12 -73.76 -18.07
CA VAL A 489 -13.47 -74.98 -18.82
C VAL A 489 -14.97 -74.96 -19.08
N ALA A 490 -15.33 -75.05 -20.36
CA ALA A 490 -16.70 -74.91 -20.81
C ALA A 490 -17.50 -76.21 -20.68
N ASN A 491 -18.81 -76.07 -20.48
CA ASN A 491 -19.72 -77.18 -20.72
C ASN A 491 -19.91 -77.31 -22.23
N VAL A 492 -19.51 -78.46 -22.79
CA VAL A 492 -19.61 -78.75 -24.22
C VAL A 492 -20.71 -79.77 -24.47
N THR A 493 -21.63 -79.45 -25.39
CA THR A 493 -22.67 -80.36 -25.88
C THR A 493 -22.53 -80.54 -27.40
N GLY A 494 -22.39 -81.78 -27.85
CA GLY A 494 -22.38 -82.12 -29.28
C GLY A 494 -23.78 -82.46 -29.79
N GLN A 495 -24.10 -82.04 -31.01
CA GLN A 495 -25.30 -82.43 -31.75
C GLN A 495 -24.92 -82.78 -33.19
N VAL A 496 -25.49 -83.86 -33.74
CA VAL A 496 -25.32 -84.21 -35.15
C VAL A 496 -25.90 -83.10 -36.03
N LYS A 497 -25.09 -82.59 -36.94
CA LYS A 497 -25.44 -81.56 -37.92
C LYS A 497 -25.74 -82.18 -39.28
N GLU A 498 -24.88 -83.10 -39.69
CA GLU A 498 -24.94 -83.82 -40.97
C GLU A 498 -24.65 -85.30 -40.71
N GLU A 499 -25.54 -86.19 -41.13
CA GLU A 499 -25.39 -87.65 -40.94
C GLU A 499 -24.30 -88.22 -41.86
N ALA A 500 -23.60 -89.25 -41.39
CA ALA A 500 -22.58 -89.94 -42.19
C ALA A 500 -23.20 -90.73 -43.34
N ASN A 501 -22.56 -90.72 -44.51
CA ASN A 501 -23.02 -91.47 -45.68
C ASN A 501 -22.10 -92.66 -46.00
N CYS A 502 -22.29 -93.31 -47.15
CA CYS A 502 -21.51 -94.49 -47.54
C CYS A 502 -20.01 -94.21 -47.78
N THR A 503 -19.63 -92.95 -48.05
CA THR A 503 -18.28 -92.55 -48.50
C THR A 503 -17.70 -91.34 -47.76
N GLU A 504 -18.54 -90.50 -47.16
CA GLU A 504 -18.13 -89.28 -46.45
C GLU A 504 -18.55 -89.34 -44.98
N ASN A 505 -17.69 -88.80 -44.11
CA ASN A 505 -17.99 -88.66 -42.69
C ASN A 505 -19.14 -87.66 -42.46
N GLY A 506 -19.95 -87.92 -41.44
CA GLY A 506 -20.92 -86.98 -40.91
C GLY A 506 -20.28 -85.98 -39.94
N THR A 507 -20.93 -84.83 -39.77
CA THR A 507 -20.45 -83.69 -39.00
C THR A 507 -21.23 -83.53 -37.71
N THR A 508 -20.52 -83.44 -36.57
CA THR A 508 -21.07 -83.02 -35.28
C THR A 508 -20.77 -81.53 -35.07
N THR A 509 -21.79 -80.73 -34.73
CA THR A 509 -21.61 -79.39 -34.17
C THR A 509 -21.43 -79.50 -32.66
N TYR A 510 -20.27 -79.10 -32.16
CA TYR A 510 -20.02 -78.94 -30.74
C TYR A 510 -20.33 -77.50 -30.32
N ILE A 511 -21.16 -77.34 -29.30
CA ILE A 511 -21.53 -76.04 -28.71
C ILE A 511 -20.91 -75.98 -27.31
N ALA A 512 -20.04 -75.00 -27.07
CA ALA A 512 -19.43 -74.75 -25.77
C ALA A 512 -20.11 -73.56 -25.09
N LYS A 513 -20.32 -73.66 -23.77
CA LYS A 513 -20.89 -72.60 -22.93
C LYS A 513 -20.07 -72.36 -21.67
N VAL A 514 -19.88 -71.09 -21.32
CA VAL A 514 -19.40 -70.65 -20.01
C VAL A 514 -20.30 -69.55 -19.45
N SER A 515 -20.35 -69.43 -18.13
CA SER A 515 -20.86 -68.23 -17.47
C SER A 515 -19.74 -67.56 -16.68
N PHE A 516 -19.60 -66.25 -16.84
CA PHE A 516 -18.60 -65.43 -16.17
C PHE A 516 -19.18 -64.06 -15.85
N ASN A 517 -18.92 -63.55 -14.63
CA ASN A 517 -19.48 -62.28 -14.12
C ASN A 517 -21.01 -62.11 -14.31
N GLY A 518 -21.76 -63.22 -14.34
CA GLY A 518 -23.22 -63.23 -14.54
C GLY A 518 -23.69 -63.20 -15.99
N GLN A 519 -22.78 -63.12 -16.97
CA GLN A 519 -23.08 -63.22 -18.41
C GLN A 519 -22.79 -64.64 -18.91
N GLU A 520 -23.57 -65.15 -19.86
CA GLU A 520 -23.25 -66.37 -20.61
C GLU A 520 -22.51 -66.02 -21.91
N TYR A 521 -21.52 -66.84 -22.26
CA TYR A 521 -20.78 -66.77 -23.52
C TYR A 521 -20.80 -68.14 -24.18
N THR A 522 -20.95 -68.15 -25.51
CA THR A 522 -21.05 -69.39 -26.30
C THR A 522 -20.12 -69.36 -27.51
N ALA A 523 -19.64 -70.54 -27.89
CA ALA A 523 -18.92 -70.76 -29.15
C ALA A 523 -19.34 -72.09 -29.78
N ILE A 524 -19.13 -72.22 -31.09
CA ILE A 524 -19.42 -73.44 -31.84
C ILE A 524 -18.21 -73.90 -32.65
N LYS A 525 -18.08 -75.22 -32.82
CA LYS A 525 -17.06 -75.87 -33.66
C LYS A 525 -17.65 -77.10 -34.34
N ASP A 526 -17.64 -77.12 -35.66
CA ASP A 526 -18.07 -78.27 -36.48
C ASP A 526 -16.89 -79.22 -36.73
N ILE A 527 -17.10 -80.53 -36.61
CA ILE A 527 -16.07 -81.56 -36.83
C ILE A 527 -16.66 -82.78 -37.55
N PRO A 528 -16.04 -83.30 -38.62
CA PRO A 528 -16.47 -84.51 -39.34
C PRO A 528 -16.04 -85.80 -38.61
N ASP A 529 -16.48 -85.98 -37.36
CA ASP A 529 -16.08 -87.08 -36.47
C ASP A 529 -16.98 -88.33 -36.52
N ILE A 530 -18.10 -88.27 -37.25
CA ILE A 530 -18.98 -89.43 -37.47
C ILE A 530 -18.44 -90.21 -38.66
N ALA A 531 -17.77 -91.33 -38.43
CA ALA A 531 -17.15 -92.12 -39.50
C ALA A 531 -18.17 -92.55 -40.59
N ALA A 532 -17.77 -92.46 -41.86
CA ALA A 532 -18.55 -92.96 -42.99
C ALA A 532 -19.04 -94.40 -42.74
N LEU A 533 -20.31 -94.67 -43.04
CA LEU A 533 -20.98 -95.94 -42.73
C LEU A 533 -20.40 -97.14 -43.50
N GLY A 534 -19.64 -96.86 -44.57
CA GLY A 534 -19.14 -97.84 -45.51
C GLY A 534 -20.26 -98.49 -46.33
N HIS A 535 -19.90 -99.48 -47.14
CA HIS A 535 -20.86 -100.28 -47.88
C HIS A 535 -21.13 -101.60 -47.17
N ARG A 536 -22.38 -101.85 -46.79
CA ARG A 536 -22.81 -103.11 -46.16
C ARG A 536 -23.77 -103.85 -47.09
N PHE A 537 -23.21 -104.75 -47.88
CA PHE A 537 -23.95 -105.53 -48.88
C PHE A 537 -24.73 -106.69 -48.24
N VAL A 538 -25.97 -106.88 -48.68
CA VAL A 538 -26.81 -108.05 -48.42
C VAL A 538 -27.42 -108.45 -49.76
N ASP A 539 -27.35 -109.74 -50.10
CA ASP A 539 -27.73 -110.29 -51.41
C ASP A 539 -27.19 -109.50 -52.63
N GLY A 540 -25.97 -108.97 -52.49
CA GLY A 540 -25.29 -108.23 -53.55
C GLY A 540 -25.73 -106.77 -53.72
N VAL A 541 -26.45 -106.17 -52.77
CA VAL A 541 -26.81 -104.74 -52.77
C VAL A 541 -26.55 -104.10 -51.40
N CYS A 542 -25.98 -102.89 -51.39
CA CYS A 542 -25.68 -102.14 -50.18
C CYS A 542 -26.98 -101.65 -49.53
N ASN A 543 -27.25 -102.07 -48.29
CA ASN A 543 -28.50 -101.73 -47.59
C ASN A 543 -28.59 -100.28 -47.08
N VAL A 544 -27.59 -99.44 -47.36
CA VAL A 544 -27.56 -98.01 -46.99
C VAL A 544 -27.72 -97.10 -48.21
N CYS A 545 -26.97 -97.34 -49.29
CA CYS A 545 -26.94 -96.50 -50.49
C CYS A 545 -27.33 -97.24 -51.80
N SER A 546 -27.88 -98.45 -51.71
CA SER A 546 -28.49 -99.21 -52.81
C SER A 546 -27.62 -99.54 -54.03
N ILE A 547 -26.31 -99.30 -53.97
CA ILE A 547 -25.35 -99.73 -55.01
C ILE A 547 -25.09 -101.24 -54.93
N SER A 548 -24.79 -101.88 -56.06
CA SER A 548 -24.50 -103.32 -56.14
C SER A 548 -23.11 -103.66 -55.60
N ASP A 549 -22.97 -104.85 -54.99
CA ASP A 549 -21.66 -105.48 -54.76
C ASP A 549 -21.13 -106.02 -56.09
N PRO A 550 -19.92 -105.64 -56.55
CA PRO A 550 -19.34 -106.20 -57.77
C PRO A 550 -19.05 -107.72 -57.73
N ASN A 551 -19.13 -108.37 -56.55
CA ASN A 551 -18.50 -109.68 -56.32
C ASN A 551 -19.45 -110.83 -55.89
N TYR A 552 -20.74 -110.59 -55.66
CA TYR A 552 -21.64 -111.56 -55.00
C TYR A 552 -22.04 -112.78 -55.87
N LYS A 553 -21.95 -114.00 -55.30
CA LYS A 553 -22.39 -115.30 -55.86
C LYS A 553 -22.72 -116.28 -54.70
N GLY A 554 -23.78 -117.11 -54.80
CA GLY A 554 -24.28 -117.96 -53.69
C GLY A 554 -24.60 -119.43 -54.04
N SER A 555 -24.80 -120.29 -53.02
CA SER A 555 -25.13 -121.74 -53.15
C SER A 555 -25.66 -122.38 -51.83
N GLU A 556 -26.04 -123.67 -51.84
CA GLU A 556 -26.79 -124.40 -50.79
C GLU A 556 -25.94 -125.01 -49.62
N SER A 557 -26.57 -125.87 -48.78
CA SER A 557 -26.26 -126.09 -47.34
C SER A 557 -25.73 -127.49 -46.92
N THR A 558 -25.16 -127.61 -45.70
CA THR A 558 -25.45 -128.67 -44.68
C THR A 558 -24.71 -128.42 -43.33
N ASN A 559 -24.88 -129.29 -42.30
CA ASN A 559 -24.73 -128.97 -40.86
C ASN A 559 -23.59 -129.71 -40.09
N SER A 560 -22.94 -129.01 -39.12
CA SER A 560 -22.55 -129.38 -37.70
C SER A 560 -21.98 -130.80 -37.33
N PRO A 561 -21.57 -131.13 -36.06
CA PRO A 561 -21.29 -130.33 -34.83
C PRO A 561 -20.01 -130.75 -34.02
N GLN A 562 -19.67 -130.00 -32.95
CA GLN A 562 -19.05 -130.42 -31.64
C GLN A 562 -17.78 -131.33 -31.64
N THR A 563 -17.15 -131.79 -30.54
CA THR A 563 -17.30 -131.68 -29.05
C THR A 563 -16.00 -131.05 -28.46
N SER A 564 -15.64 -130.99 -27.17
CA SER A 564 -16.10 -131.49 -25.84
C SER A 564 -15.75 -130.40 -24.78
N ASP A 565 -15.50 -130.51 -23.45
CA ASP A 565 -15.47 -131.48 -22.31
C ASP A 565 -15.33 -130.57 -21.02
N ASN A 566 -15.20 -130.94 -19.73
CA ASN A 566 -15.64 -131.95 -18.74
C ASN A 566 -15.18 -131.37 -17.35
N SER A 567 -15.57 -131.74 -16.12
CA SER A 567 -16.69 -132.47 -15.47
C SER A 567 -16.51 -132.20 -13.94
N ASN A 568 -17.50 -132.23 -13.02
CA ASN A 568 -18.96 -132.39 -13.10
C ASN A 568 -19.62 -131.72 -11.85
N ILE A 569 -20.85 -132.10 -11.46
CA ILE A 569 -21.66 -131.55 -10.35
C ILE A 569 -22.00 -132.65 -9.32
N MET A 570 -22.33 -132.28 -8.05
CA MET A 570 -23.57 -132.64 -7.28
C MET A 570 -23.37 -132.79 -5.74
N LEU A 571 -24.51 -132.91 -5.04
CA LEU A 571 -24.80 -133.25 -3.63
C LEU A 571 -24.82 -132.09 -2.58
N TRP A 572 -25.52 -132.37 -1.47
CA TRP A 572 -25.72 -131.53 -0.27
C TRP A 572 -26.75 -130.38 -0.34
N PHE A 573 -27.93 -130.67 -0.88
CA PHE A 573 -29.17 -130.14 -0.32
C PHE A 573 -29.60 -130.96 0.93
N ALA A 574 -30.43 -130.36 1.80
CA ALA A 574 -31.44 -130.95 2.70
C ALA A 574 -31.20 -131.03 4.25
N LEU A 575 -31.99 -130.20 4.97
CA LEU A 575 -32.57 -130.36 6.34
C LEU A 575 -31.63 -130.40 7.58
N LEU A 576 -31.68 -129.41 8.51
CA LEU A 576 -32.60 -129.18 9.67
C LEU A 576 -32.24 -130.01 10.93
N PHE A 577 -32.22 -129.51 12.18
CA PHE A 577 -33.15 -128.62 12.93
C PHE A 577 -32.53 -127.99 14.22
N ILE A 578 -33.21 -126.97 14.82
CA ILE A 578 -33.27 -126.63 16.29
C ILE A 578 -31.98 -126.07 16.99
N SER A 579 -31.98 -125.05 17.87
CA SER A 579 -33.01 -124.07 18.32
C SER A 579 -32.44 -122.87 19.13
N ALA A 580 -33.11 -121.70 19.06
CA ALA A 580 -33.16 -120.55 20.03
C ALA A 580 -31.84 -119.87 20.51
N GLY A 581 -31.75 -118.54 20.69
CA GLY A 581 -32.65 -117.38 20.48
C GLY A 581 -31.91 -116.09 20.96
N GLY A 582 -32.41 -114.85 20.85
CA GLY A 582 -33.61 -114.27 20.25
C GLY A 582 -33.81 -112.80 20.71
N VAL A 583 -34.56 -111.97 19.95
CA VAL A 583 -34.88 -110.52 20.24
C VAL A 583 -33.63 -109.59 20.15
N GLY A 584 -33.62 -108.33 19.66
CA GLY A 584 -34.62 -107.30 19.31
C GLY A 584 -34.11 -105.95 19.90
N THR A 585 -34.43 -104.73 19.44
CA THR A 585 -35.43 -104.21 18.48
C THR A 585 -34.89 -102.93 17.77
N ALA A 586 -35.62 -102.40 16.79
CA ALA A 586 -35.19 -101.25 15.98
C ALA A 586 -35.35 -99.87 16.67
N LEU A 587 -34.60 -98.87 16.18
CA LEU A 587 -34.87 -97.44 16.46
C LEU A 587 -34.79 -96.56 15.20
N PHE A 588 -35.75 -95.64 15.12
CA PHE A 588 -35.76 -94.47 14.25
C PHE A 588 -34.98 -93.30 14.90
N PHE A 589 -34.97 -92.14 14.22
CA PHE A 589 -34.47 -90.80 14.57
C PHE A 589 -33.11 -90.43 13.92
N LYS A 590 -32.92 -89.36 13.13
CA LYS A 590 -33.57 -88.04 12.85
C LYS A 590 -32.79 -86.84 13.41
N ARG A 591 -32.22 -86.06 12.48
CA ARG A 591 -31.84 -84.63 12.52
C ARG A 591 -30.51 -84.15 13.18
N LYS A 592 -29.85 -83.31 12.37
CA LYS A 592 -29.18 -82.01 12.65
C LYS A 592 -27.74 -81.98 13.18
N LYS A 593 -27.11 -80.84 12.83
CA LYS A 593 -25.76 -80.30 13.15
C LYS A 593 -24.69 -80.63 12.08
N VAL A 594 -23.80 -79.70 11.69
CA VAL A 594 -23.71 -78.24 12.02
C VAL A 594 -23.07 -77.43 10.87
N GLU A 595 -22.95 -76.11 11.04
CA GLU A 595 -22.37 -75.17 10.08
C GLU A 595 -20.98 -75.57 9.52
N LYS A 596 -20.75 -75.29 8.24
CA LYS A 596 -19.98 -74.08 7.87
C LYS A 596 -20.40 -73.53 6.51
#